data_AF-A0A8B9B0J4-F1
#
_entry.id   AF-A0A8B9B0J4-F1
#
_cell.length_a   1.000
_cell.length_b   1.000
_cell.length_c   1.000
_cell.angle_alpha   90.00
_cell.angle_beta   90.00
_cell.angle_gamma   90.00
#
_symmetry.space_group_name_H-M   'P 1'
#
loop_
_entity.id
_entity.type
_entity.pdbx_description
1 polymer ?
#
loop_
_entity_poly.entity_id
_entity_poly.type
_entity_poly.pdbx_seq_one_letter_code
_entity_poly.pdbx_strand_id
1 'polypeptide(L)'
;MARFASKPAARKYLLVLACIALLGIALVADFLWASSNATSSSPYWSTTLDFSLDNVPSLGSPLANQVKKMNEKDDKSAMPEDLNATFADIPAPLLEWQEMAEAPVPRLDGAAIQIKNLLYVFAGYGTIDYVHSHVDIYNFTDNTWGGRFDMPKEMAHSHLGMVTDGRYIYVVTGQYGPQCRGPTARNFVLDTETRKWSDLPSLPVPRYAPATQLWRGRLHVMGGSKEDRHEPALDHWSLAVKDGKALEKEWRNEIPIPRGGPHRACVVANDQLLVIGGQEGDYMAKPGSPIFKCSRRNEVVYSDVYMLDDGVKWKQLPPMPKPDSHIEFAWVNVNNSIIVVGGMVSNWANAFPHQDYFGWILEWLVIFHIRTARQGTQGPCSQEGSRMHVEDKVEIVTSPLI
;
A
#
# COMPACT_ATOMS: atom_id res chain seq x y z
N MET A 1 -71.05 -34.23 53.93
CA MET A 1 -70.82 -33.56 52.62
C MET A 1 -69.35 -33.20 52.52
N ALA A 2 -68.57 -33.93 51.70
CA ALA A 2 -67.17 -33.62 51.44
C ALA A 2 -67.08 -32.68 50.24
N ARG A 3 -66.45 -31.51 50.40
CA ARG A 3 -66.09 -30.60 49.29
C ARG A 3 -64.62 -30.82 48.93
N PHE A 4 -64.37 -31.27 47.70
CA PHE A 4 -63.04 -31.30 47.10
C PHE A 4 -62.59 -29.88 46.73
N ALA A 5 -61.45 -29.45 47.24
CA ALA A 5 -60.77 -28.22 46.80
C ALA A 5 -59.69 -28.58 45.76
N SER A 6 -59.81 -28.00 44.56
CA SER A 6 -58.87 -28.15 43.46
C SER A 6 -57.60 -27.31 43.70
N LYS A 7 -56.41 -27.91 43.54
CA LYS A 7 -55.11 -27.23 43.67
C LYS A 7 -54.71 -26.56 42.33
N PRO A 8 -54.33 -25.27 42.29
CA PRO A 8 -54.00 -24.54 41.06
C PRO A 8 -52.50 -24.60 40.66
N ALA A 9 -51.76 -25.61 41.13
CA ALA A 9 -50.30 -25.64 40.98
C ALA A 9 -49.82 -26.19 39.62
N ALA A 10 -50.63 -26.97 38.90
CA ALA A 10 -50.19 -27.67 37.68
C ALA A 10 -50.00 -26.76 36.44
N ARG A 11 -50.70 -25.61 36.38
CA ARG A 11 -50.76 -24.77 35.17
C ARG A 11 -49.49 -23.93 34.94
N LYS A 12 -48.75 -23.59 36.01
CA LYS A 12 -47.52 -22.79 35.93
C LYS A 12 -46.34 -23.61 35.41
N TYR A 13 -46.21 -24.86 35.84
CA TYR A 13 -45.16 -25.76 35.35
C TYR A 13 -45.38 -26.17 33.89
N LEU A 14 -46.63 -26.29 33.45
CA LEU A 14 -46.96 -26.58 32.04
C LEU A 14 -46.52 -25.44 31.10
N LEU A 15 -46.69 -24.19 31.51
CA LEU A 15 -46.26 -23.02 30.74
C LEU A 15 -44.73 -22.93 30.64
N VAL A 16 -44.02 -23.20 31.74
CA VAL A 16 -42.55 -23.21 31.74
C VAL A 16 -42.00 -24.33 30.85
N LEU A 17 -42.58 -25.53 30.92
CA LEU A 17 -42.20 -26.65 30.05
C LEU A 17 -42.50 -26.35 28.57
N ALA A 18 -43.61 -25.67 28.27
CA ALA A 18 -43.93 -25.24 26.91
C ALA A 18 -42.93 -24.20 26.37
N CYS A 19 -42.52 -23.23 27.20
CA CYS A 19 -41.50 -22.25 26.80
C CYS A 19 -40.12 -22.89 26.57
N ILE A 20 -39.73 -23.86 27.40
CA ILE A 20 -38.46 -24.60 27.21
C ILE A 20 -38.52 -25.44 25.92
N ALA A 21 -39.65 -26.08 25.63
CA ALA A 21 -39.83 -26.83 24.39
C ALA A 21 -39.77 -25.92 23.15
N LEU A 22 -40.38 -24.74 23.20
CA LEU A 22 -40.31 -23.75 22.10
C LEU A 22 -38.90 -23.22 21.87
N LEU A 23 -38.14 -22.96 22.95
CA LEU A 23 -36.72 -22.58 22.87
C LEU A 23 -35.87 -23.71 22.26
N GLY A 24 -36.13 -24.97 22.62
CA GLY A 24 -35.47 -26.12 22.03
C GLY A 24 -35.74 -26.25 20.54
N ILE A 25 -36.99 -26.08 20.11
CA ILE A 25 -37.37 -26.12 18.68
C ILE A 25 -36.71 -24.97 17.90
N ALA A 26 -36.65 -23.76 18.47
CA ALA A 26 -36.01 -22.62 17.85
C ALA A 26 -34.49 -22.83 17.67
N LEU A 27 -33.80 -23.38 18.67
CA LEU A 27 -32.37 -23.68 18.57
C LEU A 27 -32.07 -24.80 17.57
N VAL A 28 -32.93 -25.81 17.47
CA VAL A 28 -32.80 -26.87 16.46
C VAL A 28 -33.07 -26.31 15.05
N ALA A 29 -34.05 -25.43 14.90
CA ALA A 29 -34.32 -24.77 13.63
C ALA A 29 -33.16 -23.85 13.19
N ASP A 30 -32.54 -23.12 14.12
CA ASP A 30 -31.39 -22.25 13.86
C ASP A 30 -30.15 -23.07 13.49
N PHE A 31 -29.90 -24.19 14.19
CA PHE A 31 -28.84 -25.14 13.83
C PHE A 31 -29.06 -25.77 12.45
N LEU A 32 -30.30 -26.18 12.14
CA LEU A 32 -30.64 -26.75 10.83
C LEU A 32 -30.52 -25.70 9.72
N TRP A 33 -30.95 -24.46 9.97
CA TRP A 33 -30.79 -23.34 9.03
C TRP A 33 -29.30 -23.07 8.75
N ALA A 34 -28.49 -22.95 9.80
CA ALA A 34 -27.06 -22.74 9.70
C ALA A 34 -26.35 -23.90 8.96
N SER A 35 -26.84 -25.14 9.12
CA SER A 35 -26.33 -26.31 8.38
C SER A 35 -26.80 -26.39 6.93
N SER A 36 -27.96 -25.82 6.60
CA SER A 36 -28.52 -25.81 5.23
C SER A 36 -27.91 -24.75 4.30
N ASN A 37 -27.15 -23.79 4.84
CA ASN A 37 -26.38 -22.82 4.05
C ASN A 37 -24.95 -23.28 3.73
N ALA A 38 -24.60 -24.52 4.05
CA ALA A 38 -23.29 -25.11 3.75
C ALA A 38 -23.37 -26.18 2.64
N THR A 39 -24.06 -25.90 1.53
CA THR A 39 -23.82 -26.60 0.25
C THR A 39 -24.27 -25.74 -0.94
N SER A 40 -23.34 -24.99 -1.51
CA SER A 40 -23.36 -24.66 -2.94
C SER A 40 -22.02 -25.07 -3.56
N SER A 41 -21.82 -26.38 -3.65
CA SER A 41 -20.84 -26.99 -4.56
C SER A 41 -21.54 -27.32 -5.88
N SER A 42 -21.11 -26.73 -6.99
CA SER A 42 -21.40 -27.18 -8.37
C SER A 42 -20.52 -26.40 -9.36
N PRO A 43 -20.09 -26.97 -10.49
CA PRO A 43 -19.03 -27.96 -10.59
C PRO A 43 -17.87 -27.44 -11.46
N TYR A 44 -16.64 -27.91 -11.18
CA TYR A 44 -15.54 -27.80 -12.13
C TYR A 44 -15.86 -28.63 -13.37
N TRP A 45 -16.09 -27.96 -14.50
CA TRP A 45 -15.93 -28.54 -15.82
C TRP A 45 -14.51 -28.25 -16.31
N SER A 46 -13.66 -29.26 -16.19
CA SER A 46 -12.40 -29.31 -16.91
C SER A 46 -12.70 -29.63 -18.38
N THR A 47 -12.57 -28.64 -19.25
CA THR A 47 -12.33 -28.90 -20.68
C THR A 47 -10.98 -28.31 -21.03
N THR A 48 -9.99 -29.19 -21.10
CA THR A 48 -8.79 -29.01 -21.90
C THR A 48 -9.20 -28.60 -23.32
N LEU A 49 -8.83 -27.41 -23.74
CA LEU A 49 -8.83 -27.02 -25.14
C LEU A 49 -7.40 -26.66 -25.54
N ASP A 50 -6.71 -27.70 -26.02
CA ASP A 50 -5.59 -27.59 -26.94
C ASP A 50 -6.04 -26.80 -28.17
N PHE A 51 -5.39 -25.67 -28.45
CA PHE A 51 -5.45 -25.08 -29.78
C PHE A 51 -4.26 -25.59 -30.60
N SER A 52 -4.43 -26.78 -31.16
CA SER A 52 -3.66 -27.21 -32.32
C SER A 52 -4.28 -26.57 -33.56
N LEU A 53 -3.52 -25.70 -34.22
CA LEU A 53 -3.91 -25.05 -35.47
C LEU A 53 -3.68 -26.06 -36.61
N ASP A 54 -4.73 -26.72 -37.08
CA ASP A 54 -4.69 -27.43 -38.36
C ASP A 54 -6.06 -27.46 -39.05
N ASN A 55 -6.04 -26.98 -40.30
CA ASN A 55 -6.95 -27.23 -41.42
C ASN A 55 -8.38 -26.65 -41.40
N VAL A 56 -8.54 -25.54 -42.14
CA VAL A 56 -9.76 -25.24 -42.91
C VAL A 56 -9.41 -25.26 -44.41
N PRO A 57 -10.24 -25.86 -45.30
CA PRO A 57 -9.89 -26.08 -46.70
C PRO A 57 -10.04 -24.83 -47.58
N SER A 58 -9.24 -24.82 -48.64
CA SER A 58 -9.15 -23.85 -49.74
C SER A 58 -10.41 -23.70 -50.59
N LEU A 59 -10.70 -22.48 -51.04
CA LEU A 59 -11.22 -22.11 -52.37
C LEU A 59 -11.15 -20.56 -52.45
N GLY A 60 -10.13 -19.92 -53.03
CA GLY A 60 -9.93 -19.73 -54.48
C GLY A 60 -9.79 -18.22 -54.78
N SER A 61 -8.59 -17.76 -55.14
CA SER A 61 -8.31 -16.45 -55.78
C SER A 61 -8.85 -16.43 -57.23
N PRO A 62 -8.90 -15.31 -58.02
CA PRO A 62 -8.11 -14.07 -57.90
C PRO A 62 -8.84 -12.75 -58.32
N LEU A 63 -8.31 -11.57 -57.95
CA LEU A 63 -7.99 -10.50 -58.92
C LEU A 63 -7.19 -9.36 -58.28
N ALA A 64 -6.05 -9.07 -58.92
CA ALA A 64 -5.24 -7.89 -58.70
C ALA A 64 -5.88 -6.63 -59.31
N ASN A 65 -5.35 -5.47 -58.90
CA ASN A 65 -5.46 -4.14 -59.50
C ASN A 65 -6.83 -3.44 -59.44
N GLN A 66 -6.96 -2.48 -58.52
CA GLN A 66 -7.25 -1.10 -58.90
C GLN A 66 -6.63 -0.10 -57.91
N VAL A 67 -5.64 0.64 -58.39
CA VAL A 67 -5.22 1.92 -57.84
C VAL A 67 -6.32 2.94 -58.17
N LYS A 68 -6.88 3.60 -57.16
CA LYS A 68 -7.51 4.92 -57.32
C LYS A 68 -6.95 5.89 -56.28
N LYS A 69 -6.25 6.89 -56.82
CA LYS A 69 -5.76 8.10 -56.14
C LYS A 69 -6.92 9.11 -56.09
N MET A 70 -7.16 9.70 -54.92
CA MET A 70 -7.81 11.01 -54.61
C MET A 70 -8.28 10.93 -53.14
N ASN A 71 -8.11 11.89 -52.23
CA ASN A 71 -7.39 13.16 -52.13
C ASN A 71 -7.41 13.52 -50.63
N GLU A 72 -6.41 14.28 -50.17
CA GLU A 72 -6.37 14.91 -48.84
C GLU A 72 -7.68 15.64 -48.51
N LYS A 73 -8.25 15.36 -47.32
CA LYS A 73 -8.47 16.37 -46.27
C LYS A 73 -9.05 15.75 -44.99
N ASP A 74 -8.36 16.06 -43.91
CA ASP A 74 -8.85 16.28 -42.54
C ASP A 74 -9.58 15.15 -41.82
N ASP A 75 -8.82 14.34 -41.06
CA ASP A 75 -9.18 14.10 -39.65
C ASP A 75 -7.92 13.92 -38.79
N LYS A 76 -7.44 15.03 -38.23
CA LYS A 76 -6.51 15.06 -37.11
C LYS A 76 -7.32 15.18 -35.83
N SER A 77 -7.50 14.07 -35.12
CA SER A 77 -7.56 14.07 -33.65
C SER A 77 -6.51 13.07 -33.15
N ALA A 78 -5.24 13.47 -33.17
CA ALA A 78 -4.55 14.02 -32.01
C ALA A 78 -4.50 13.02 -30.83
N MET A 79 -3.68 11.98 -31.00
CA MET A 79 -2.92 11.40 -29.88
C MET A 79 -2.14 12.55 -29.22
N PRO A 80 -2.05 12.64 -27.88
CA PRO A 80 -1.20 13.64 -27.26
C PRO A 80 0.28 13.28 -27.53
N GLU A 81 0.85 13.87 -28.57
CA GLU A 81 2.28 14.03 -28.75
C GLU A 81 2.75 15.10 -27.74
N ASP A 82 3.33 14.63 -26.64
CA ASP A 82 4.53 15.19 -25.99
C ASP A 82 4.69 14.58 -24.58
N LEU A 83 5.08 13.30 -24.54
CA LEU A 83 5.62 12.71 -23.30
C LEU A 83 7.01 13.34 -23.06
N ASN A 84 7.10 14.12 -21.99
CA ASN A 84 8.28 14.87 -21.58
C ASN A 84 9.53 13.96 -21.54
N ALA A 85 10.67 14.39 -22.10
CA ALA A 85 11.91 13.61 -22.23
C ALA A 85 12.55 13.10 -20.90
N THR A 86 11.95 13.46 -19.76
CA THR A 86 12.24 12.91 -18.43
C THR A 86 11.61 11.52 -18.23
N PHE A 87 10.49 11.26 -18.91
CA PHE A 87 9.81 9.97 -19.02
C PHE A 87 10.02 9.44 -20.43
N ALA A 88 11.18 8.85 -20.68
CA ALA A 88 11.27 8.02 -21.86
C ALA A 88 10.46 6.75 -21.56
N ASP A 89 9.49 6.41 -22.41
CA ASP A 89 8.94 5.05 -22.56
C ASP A 89 10.06 4.14 -23.08
N ILE A 90 11.16 4.03 -22.32
CA ILE A 90 12.09 2.93 -22.48
C ILE A 90 11.26 1.72 -22.07
N PRO A 91 11.20 0.66 -22.89
CA PRO A 91 10.53 -0.56 -22.51
C PRO A 91 11.00 -0.92 -21.10
N ALA A 92 10.05 -1.03 -20.17
CA ALA A 92 10.35 -1.50 -18.84
C ALA A 92 11.17 -2.80 -18.95
N PRO A 93 12.19 -3.00 -18.11
CA PRO A 93 12.87 -4.28 -18.08
C PRO A 93 11.79 -5.36 -17.92
N LEU A 94 11.91 -6.44 -18.68
CA LEU A 94 11.03 -7.58 -18.50
C LEU A 94 11.33 -8.16 -17.10
N LEU A 95 10.43 -7.88 -16.16
CA LEU A 95 10.49 -8.43 -14.81
C LEU A 95 9.65 -9.71 -14.78
N GLU A 96 10.28 -10.83 -14.50
CA GLU A 96 9.58 -12.10 -14.30
C GLU A 96 9.08 -12.16 -12.85
N TRP A 97 7.76 -12.28 -12.71
CA TRP A 97 7.14 -12.44 -11.39
C TRP A 97 7.28 -13.88 -10.92
N GLN A 98 7.67 -14.04 -9.66
CA GLN A 98 7.73 -15.32 -8.98
C GLN A 98 6.83 -15.26 -7.74
N GLU A 99 5.97 -16.27 -7.60
CA GLU A 99 5.19 -16.46 -6.37
C GLU A 99 6.11 -16.96 -5.23
N MET A 100 6.01 -16.30 -4.08
CA MET A 100 6.79 -16.60 -2.87
C MET A 100 5.89 -17.23 -1.80
N ALA A 101 6.47 -17.74 -0.71
CA ALA A 101 5.69 -18.34 0.37
C ALA A 101 4.68 -17.35 0.98
N GLU A 102 3.45 -17.82 1.17
CA GLU A 102 2.34 -17.04 1.70
C GLU A 102 2.66 -16.46 3.08
N ALA A 103 2.24 -15.20 3.31
CA ALA A 103 2.39 -14.54 4.59
C ALA A 103 1.59 -15.28 5.68
N PRO A 104 2.09 -15.33 6.94
CA PRO A 104 1.42 -16.05 8.02
C PRO A 104 0.07 -15.43 8.43
N VAL A 105 -0.18 -14.18 8.02
CA VAL A 105 -1.43 -13.45 8.24
C VAL A 105 -1.67 -12.48 7.07
N PRO A 106 -2.94 -12.22 6.69
CA PRO A 106 -3.28 -11.16 5.74
C PRO A 106 -3.16 -9.78 6.40
N ARG A 107 -2.74 -8.78 5.61
CA ARG A 107 -2.44 -7.42 6.10
C ARG A 107 -2.76 -6.34 5.07
N LEU A 108 -3.28 -5.20 5.53
CA LEU A 108 -3.41 -3.94 4.78
C LEU A 108 -2.78 -2.79 5.59
N ASP A 109 -2.19 -1.80 4.92
CA ASP A 109 -1.54 -0.62 5.52
C ASP A 109 -0.52 -0.94 6.61
N GLY A 110 0.09 -2.12 6.51
CA GLY A 110 1.32 -2.47 7.21
C GLY A 110 2.52 -1.82 6.54
N ALA A 111 3.67 -1.95 7.19
CA ALA A 111 4.94 -1.47 6.63
C ALA A 111 5.89 -2.64 6.38
N ALA A 112 6.74 -2.53 5.38
CA ALA A 112 7.74 -3.55 5.07
C ALA A 112 9.11 -2.90 4.85
N ILE A 113 10.14 -3.49 5.46
CA ILE A 113 11.52 -3.02 5.33
C ILE A 113 12.41 -4.22 5.05
N GLN A 114 13.14 -4.17 3.94
CA GLN A 114 14.15 -5.17 3.61
C GLN A 114 15.50 -4.77 4.21
N ILE A 115 16.16 -5.71 4.87
CA ILE A 115 17.55 -5.61 5.30
C ILE A 115 18.26 -6.90 4.89
N LYS A 116 19.16 -6.79 3.90
CA LYS A 116 19.84 -7.95 3.30
C LYS A 116 18.79 -8.97 2.80
N ASN A 117 18.92 -10.23 3.19
CA ASN A 117 18.02 -11.32 2.77
C ASN A 117 16.79 -11.48 3.68
N LEU A 118 16.49 -10.49 4.53
CA LEU A 118 15.34 -10.53 5.42
C LEU A 118 14.38 -9.39 5.09
N LEU A 119 13.09 -9.71 5.00
CA LEU A 119 12.01 -8.73 4.97
C LEU A 119 11.31 -8.71 6.32
N TYR A 120 11.29 -7.54 6.95
CA TYR A 120 10.56 -7.29 8.19
C TYR A 120 9.22 -6.66 7.84
N VAL A 121 8.12 -7.36 8.14
CA VAL A 121 6.75 -6.91 7.86
C VAL A 121 6.06 -6.57 9.17
N PHE A 122 5.64 -5.31 9.29
CA PHE A 122 5.12 -4.71 10.51
C PHE A 122 3.61 -4.54 10.42
N ALA A 123 2.91 -5.12 11.40
CA ALA A 123 1.52 -4.85 11.72
C ALA A 123 0.58 -4.67 10.50
N GLY A 124 -0.25 -3.64 10.48
CA GLY A 124 -1.34 -3.47 9.52
C GLY A 124 -2.67 -4.05 10.00
N TYR A 125 -3.73 -3.74 9.27
CA TYR A 125 -5.07 -4.28 9.47
C TYR A 125 -5.13 -5.74 9.03
N GLY A 126 -5.60 -6.62 9.90
CA GLY A 126 -6.12 -7.92 9.46
C GLY A 126 -7.58 -7.81 9.04
N THR A 127 -8.34 -6.94 9.70
CA THR A 127 -9.69 -6.50 9.29
C THR A 127 -9.88 -5.05 9.71
N ILE A 128 -11.00 -4.42 9.34
CA ILE A 128 -11.30 -3.05 9.78
C ILE A 128 -11.38 -2.90 11.31
N ASP A 129 -11.70 -3.99 12.02
CA ASP A 129 -11.87 -4.06 13.48
C ASP A 129 -10.67 -4.66 14.21
N TYR A 130 -9.65 -5.12 13.48
CA TYR A 130 -8.49 -5.79 14.06
C TYR A 130 -7.19 -5.39 13.36
N VAL A 131 -6.20 -4.99 14.16
CA VAL A 131 -4.83 -4.74 13.71
C VAL A 131 -3.88 -5.71 14.37
N HIS A 132 -2.84 -6.08 13.64
CA HIS A 132 -1.72 -6.84 14.18
C HIS A 132 -0.80 -5.94 15.01
N SER A 133 -0.09 -6.50 15.98
CA SER A 133 0.87 -5.78 16.84
C SER A 133 2.22 -6.50 16.93
N HIS A 134 2.63 -7.14 15.84
CA HIS A 134 3.85 -7.94 15.74
C HIS A 134 4.56 -7.69 14.41
N VAL A 135 5.85 -8.00 14.42
CA VAL A 135 6.72 -8.05 13.24
C VAL A 135 6.86 -9.49 12.80
N ASP A 136 6.64 -9.76 11.52
CA ASP A 136 6.93 -11.03 10.88
C ASP A 136 8.20 -10.90 10.03
N ILE A 137 9.04 -11.93 10.02
CA ILE A 137 10.29 -11.95 9.27
C ILE A 137 10.22 -13.04 8.22
N TYR A 138 10.32 -12.62 6.97
CA TYR A 138 10.49 -13.49 5.82
C TYR A 138 11.97 -13.57 5.43
N ASN A 139 12.45 -14.75 5.09
CA ASN A 139 13.82 -15.02 4.66
C ASN A 139 13.85 -15.42 3.18
N PHE A 140 14.46 -14.57 2.35
CA PHE A 140 14.61 -14.81 0.92
C PHE A 140 15.54 -15.98 0.60
N THR A 141 16.41 -16.38 1.54
CA THR A 141 17.40 -17.45 1.30
C THR A 141 16.76 -18.84 1.26
N ASP A 142 15.77 -19.09 2.11
CA ASP A 142 15.07 -20.37 2.22
C ASP A 142 13.59 -20.31 1.80
N ASN A 143 13.11 -19.12 1.41
CA ASN A 143 11.71 -18.87 1.05
C ASN A 143 10.74 -19.24 2.18
N THR A 144 11.06 -18.85 3.42
CA THR A 144 10.21 -19.14 4.59
C THR A 144 9.97 -17.95 5.49
N TRP A 145 8.85 -18.00 6.22
CA TRP A 145 8.57 -17.14 7.35
C TRP A 145 9.10 -17.80 8.63
N GLY A 146 10.12 -17.21 9.25
CA GLY A 146 10.85 -17.86 10.34
C GLY A 146 10.86 -17.10 11.68
N GLY A 147 10.55 -15.80 11.67
CA GLY A 147 10.63 -14.96 12.86
C GLY A 147 9.34 -14.19 13.13
N ARG A 148 8.93 -14.14 14.40
CA ARG A 148 7.87 -13.25 14.89
C ARG A 148 8.24 -12.67 16.25
N PHE A 149 8.01 -11.39 16.45
CA PHE A 149 8.15 -10.75 17.76
C PHE A 149 7.22 -9.55 17.91
N ASP A 150 6.88 -9.22 19.14
CA ASP A 150 5.91 -8.18 19.45
C ASP A 150 6.50 -6.77 19.26
N MET A 151 5.64 -5.85 18.86
CA MET A 151 5.90 -4.41 18.85
C MET A 151 5.67 -3.82 20.26
N PRO A 152 6.27 -2.66 20.59
CA PRO A 152 5.91 -1.92 21.79
C PRO A 152 4.40 -1.67 21.84
N LYS A 153 3.77 -1.85 23.01
CA LYS A 153 2.30 -1.74 23.17
C LYS A 153 1.77 -0.36 22.81
N GLU A 154 2.63 0.65 22.93
CA GLU A 154 2.34 2.05 22.74
C GLU A 154 2.72 2.54 21.34
N MET A 155 3.15 1.64 20.44
CA MET A 155 3.42 1.98 19.05
C MET A 155 2.12 1.96 18.23
N ALA A 156 2.12 2.74 17.14
CA ALA A 156 1.08 2.66 16.13
C ALA A 156 1.14 1.31 15.39
N HIS A 157 0.04 0.95 14.72
CA HIS A 157 -0.16 -0.37 14.12
C HIS A 157 -0.29 -0.30 12.59
N SER A 158 -0.66 0.84 12.03
CA SER A 158 -0.77 1.03 10.58
C SER A 158 -0.31 2.43 10.19
N HIS A 159 -0.17 2.69 8.89
CA HIS A 159 0.12 4.04 8.37
C HIS A 159 1.42 4.63 8.95
N LEU A 160 2.39 3.76 9.19
CA LEU A 160 3.67 4.09 9.82
C LEU A 160 4.57 4.81 8.81
N GLY A 161 5.29 5.84 9.25
CA GLY A 161 6.49 6.28 8.55
C GLY A 161 7.67 5.39 8.95
N MET A 162 8.38 4.76 8.02
CA MET A 162 9.49 3.87 8.37
C MET A 162 10.67 3.97 7.41
N VAL A 163 11.88 3.78 7.93
CA VAL A 163 13.12 3.74 7.15
C VAL A 163 14.21 2.96 7.88
N THR A 164 15.21 2.46 7.16
CA THR A 164 16.35 1.73 7.74
C THR A 164 17.70 2.31 7.33
N ASP A 165 18.68 2.22 8.23
CA ASP A 165 20.10 2.48 7.94
C ASP A 165 20.89 1.19 7.62
N GLY A 166 20.18 0.07 7.43
CA GLY A 166 20.76 -1.26 7.16
C GLY A 166 20.93 -2.13 8.40
N ARG A 167 20.66 -1.60 9.60
CA ARG A 167 20.54 -2.39 10.83
C ARG A 167 19.38 -1.93 11.69
N TYR A 168 19.24 -0.63 11.87
CA TYR A 168 18.20 -0.04 12.69
C TYR A 168 17.02 0.35 11.81
N ILE A 169 15.81 0.00 12.26
CA ILE A 169 14.57 0.42 11.62
C ILE A 169 13.97 1.52 12.47
N TYR A 170 13.89 2.72 11.90
CA TYR A 170 13.28 3.89 12.51
C TYR A 170 11.79 3.88 12.17
N VAL A 171 10.94 3.96 13.19
CA VAL A 171 9.48 3.97 13.07
C VAL A 171 8.96 5.30 13.59
N VAL A 172 8.18 5.98 12.79
CA VAL A 172 7.74 7.35 13.00
C VAL A 172 6.23 7.42 12.87
N THR A 173 5.58 7.85 13.96
CA THR A 173 4.14 8.08 14.03
C THR A 173 3.27 6.94 13.46
N GLY A 174 2.11 7.27 12.89
CA GLY A 174 1.12 6.33 12.36
C GLY A 174 -0.13 6.26 13.21
N GLN A 175 -1.00 5.29 12.92
CA GLN A 175 -2.31 5.17 13.54
C GLN A 175 -2.37 4.07 14.61
N TYR A 176 -3.02 4.37 15.74
CA TYR A 176 -3.33 3.35 16.73
C TYR A 176 -4.49 2.47 16.32
N GLY A 177 -4.38 1.16 16.55
CA GLY A 177 -5.54 0.28 16.60
C GLY A 177 -6.34 0.20 15.30
N PRO A 178 -7.51 -0.47 15.36
CA PRO A 178 -8.42 -0.58 14.24
C PRO A 178 -9.25 0.71 14.05
N GLN A 179 -10.04 0.75 12.98
CA GLN A 179 -10.98 1.84 12.64
C GLN A 179 -10.31 3.23 12.53
N CYS A 180 -11.09 4.31 12.48
CA CYS A 180 -10.58 5.68 12.36
C CYS A 180 -10.03 6.25 13.68
N ARG A 181 -9.17 5.49 14.36
CA ARG A 181 -8.47 5.95 15.55
C ARG A 181 -7.44 7.02 15.22
N GLY A 182 -7.10 7.82 16.24
CA GLY A 182 -6.18 8.94 16.07
C GLY A 182 -4.73 8.51 15.81
N PRO A 183 -3.95 9.34 15.10
CA PRO A 183 -2.52 9.13 14.94
C PRO A 183 -1.74 9.42 16.24
N THR A 184 -0.48 9.03 16.27
CA THR A 184 0.46 9.31 17.36
C THR A 184 1.57 10.26 16.93
N ALA A 185 2.24 10.89 17.90
CA ALA A 185 3.50 11.62 17.69
C ALA A 185 4.73 10.80 18.11
N ARG A 186 4.53 9.60 18.68
CA ARG A 186 5.61 8.77 19.21
C ARG A 186 6.43 8.12 18.10
N ASN A 187 7.73 8.00 18.36
CA ASN A 187 8.71 7.44 17.44
C ASN A 187 9.55 6.39 18.17
N PHE A 188 9.93 5.35 17.45
CA PHE A 188 10.65 4.20 17.98
C PHE A 188 11.79 3.81 17.03
N VAL A 189 12.73 3.03 17.55
CA VAL A 189 13.77 2.39 16.75
C VAL A 189 13.92 0.94 17.16
N LEU A 190 14.01 0.05 16.17
CA LEU A 190 14.29 -1.36 16.34
C LEU A 190 15.74 -1.64 15.97
N ASP A 191 16.52 -2.20 16.89
CA ASP A 191 17.77 -2.87 16.55
C ASP A 191 17.47 -4.29 16.09
N THR A 192 17.65 -4.56 14.80
CA THR A 192 17.28 -5.87 14.21
C THR A 192 18.20 -7.02 14.64
N GLU A 193 19.42 -6.74 15.08
CA GLU A 193 20.32 -7.78 15.59
C GLU A 193 19.90 -8.26 16.98
N THR A 194 19.51 -7.33 17.86
CA THR A 194 19.13 -7.66 19.24
C THR A 194 17.62 -7.81 19.44
N ARG A 195 16.81 -7.43 18.44
CA ARG A 195 15.34 -7.36 18.47
C ARG A 195 14.81 -6.50 19.62
N LYS A 196 15.58 -5.48 19.99
CA LYS A 196 15.24 -4.55 21.06
C LYS A 196 14.71 -3.25 20.47
N TRP A 197 13.66 -2.76 21.10
CA TRP A 197 13.09 -1.46 20.82
C TRP A 197 13.67 -0.40 21.73
N SER A 198 13.75 0.82 21.24
CA SER A 198 14.08 2.01 22.02
C SER A 198 13.25 3.20 21.54
N ASP A 199 13.04 4.16 22.43
CA ASP A 199 12.30 5.39 22.11
C ASP A 199 13.17 6.40 21.35
N LEU A 200 12.53 7.17 20.48
CA LEU A 200 13.07 8.38 19.88
C LEU A 200 12.24 9.59 20.34
N PRO A 201 12.79 10.82 20.27
CA PRO A 201 12.01 12.04 20.51
C PRO A 201 10.72 12.04 19.70
N SER A 202 9.59 12.33 20.33
CA SER A 202 8.29 12.47 19.65
C SER A 202 8.29 13.67 18.69
N LEU A 203 7.48 13.61 17.64
CA LEU A 203 7.20 14.79 16.82
C LEU A 203 6.47 15.86 17.65
N PRO A 204 6.53 17.15 17.24
CA PRO A 204 5.76 18.21 17.89
C PRO A 204 4.25 17.98 17.86
N VAL A 205 3.76 17.29 16.83
CA VAL A 205 2.33 16.98 16.62
C VAL A 205 2.18 15.60 15.96
N PRO A 206 1.05 14.89 16.20
CA PRO A 206 0.78 13.59 15.59
C PRO A 206 0.69 13.63 14.07
N ARG A 207 1.10 12.55 13.39
CA ARG A 207 1.05 12.43 11.92
C ARG A 207 0.56 11.07 11.46
N TYR A 208 -0.37 11.10 10.50
CA TYR A 208 -0.91 9.93 9.82
C TYR A 208 -0.22 9.72 8.47
N ALA A 209 0.34 8.53 8.24
CA ALA A 209 1.03 8.15 7.00
C ALA A 209 2.02 9.20 6.47
N PRO A 210 3.01 9.64 7.28
CA PRO A 210 4.00 10.59 6.80
C PRO A 210 5.01 9.95 5.85
N ALA A 211 5.49 10.73 4.88
CA ALA A 211 6.67 10.38 4.10
C ALA A 211 7.91 10.42 5.00
N THR A 212 8.68 9.33 5.03
CA THR A 212 9.84 9.18 5.93
C THR A 212 11.05 8.64 5.17
N GLN A 213 12.22 9.25 5.36
CA GLN A 213 13.45 8.81 4.71
C GLN A 213 14.71 9.27 5.46
N LEU A 214 15.81 8.53 5.33
CA LEU A 214 17.13 8.94 5.79
C LEU A 214 17.83 9.69 4.66
N TRP A 215 18.24 10.93 4.93
CA TRP A 215 18.98 11.75 3.99
C TRP A 215 20.04 12.56 4.72
N ARG A 216 21.28 12.50 4.22
CA ARG A 216 22.44 13.24 4.77
C ARG A 216 22.62 13.06 6.30
N GLY A 217 22.45 11.83 6.78
CA GLY A 217 22.64 11.46 8.19
C GLY A 217 21.50 11.91 9.12
N ARG A 218 20.36 12.33 8.56
CA ARG A 218 19.19 12.75 9.33
C ARG A 218 17.97 11.93 8.92
N LEU A 219 17.13 11.62 9.89
CA LEU A 219 15.81 11.05 9.70
C LEU A 219 14.86 12.19 9.35
N HIS A 220 14.38 12.22 8.12
CA HIS A 220 13.43 13.20 7.63
C HIS A 220 12.00 12.65 7.66
N VAL A 221 11.07 13.47 8.10
CA VAL A 221 9.64 13.15 8.22
C VAL A 221 8.85 14.32 7.67
N MET A 222 7.96 14.08 6.73
CA MET A 222 7.24 15.15 6.06
C MET A 222 5.85 14.76 5.61
N GLY A 223 4.96 15.74 5.50
CA GLY A 223 3.62 15.52 5.00
C GLY A 223 2.75 14.72 5.96
N GLY A 224 2.00 13.76 5.40
CA GLY A 224 0.96 13.05 6.14
C GLY A 224 -0.31 13.88 6.29
N SER A 225 -1.34 13.28 6.87
CA SER A 225 -2.51 14.01 7.35
C SER A 225 -2.32 14.45 8.80
N LYS A 226 -3.01 15.52 9.18
CA LYS A 226 -3.21 15.91 10.58
C LYS A 226 -4.13 14.91 11.30
N GLU A 227 -4.43 15.19 12.56
CA GLU A 227 -5.19 14.30 13.45
C GLU A 227 -6.59 13.92 12.94
N ASP A 228 -7.21 14.77 12.12
CA ASP A 228 -8.51 14.54 11.51
C ASP A 228 -8.49 13.59 10.31
N ARG A 229 -7.28 13.17 9.88
CA ARG A 229 -7.01 12.35 8.69
C ARG A 229 -7.42 13.00 7.36
N HIS A 230 -7.85 14.26 7.39
CA HIS A 230 -8.33 14.96 6.21
C HIS A 230 -7.38 16.07 5.77
N GLU A 231 -7.02 16.94 6.71
CA GLU A 231 -6.18 18.09 6.41
C GLU A 231 -4.75 17.64 6.08
N PRO A 232 -4.22 17.98 4.89
CA PRO A 232 -2.84 17.69 4.55
C PRO A 232 -1.91 18.54 5.41
N ALA A 233 -0.90 17.91 6.02
CA ALA A 233 0.18 18.63 6.69
C ALA A 233 1.28 18.99 5.69
N LEU A 234 1.85 20.18 5.80
CA LEU A 234 2.98 20.64 4.97
C LEU A 234 4.32 20.55 5.71
N ASP A 235 4.29 20.22 7.00
CA ASP A 235 5.48 20.22 7.83
C ASP A 235 6.52 19.22 7.32
N HIS A 236 7.77 19.59 7.50
CA HIS A 236 8.93 18.78 7.23
C HIS A 236 9.86 18.95 8.42
N TRP A 237 10.19 17.84 9.07
CA TRP A 237 11.10 17.79 10.19
C TRP A 237 12.27 16.89 9.89
N SER A 238 13.38 17.12 10.59
CA SER A 238 14.49 16.18 10.59
C SER A 238 15.13 16.02 11.96
N LEU A 239 15.69 14.84 12.21
CA LEU A 239 16.41 14.50 13.43
C LEU A 239 17.73 13.84 13.06
N ALA A 240 18.86 14.36 13.56
CA ALA A 240 20.14 13.68 13.39
C ALA A 240 20.10 12.34 14.15
N VAL A 241 20.41 11.25 13.44
CA VAL A 241 20.44 9.91 14.01
C VAL A 241 21.74 9.21 13.67
N LYS A 242 22.22 8.39 14.59
CA LYS A 242 23.39 7.53 14.38
C LYS A 242 23.31 6.32 15.30
N ASP A 243 23.58 5.14 14.74
CA ASP A 243 23.62 3.87 15.48
C ASP A 243 22.36 3.64 16.34
N GLY A 244 21.19 3.89 15.74
CA GLY A 244 19.89 3.72 16.41
C GLY A 244 19.61 4.74 17.52
N LYS A 245 20.30 5.88 17.55
CA LYS A 245 20.11 6.92 18.57
C LYS A 245 19.90 8.29 17.95
N ALA A 246 19.02 9.07 18.56
CA ALA A 246 18.92 10.50 18.29
C ALA A 246 20.15 11.23 18.84
N LEU A 247 20.73 12.11 18.02
CA LEU A 247 21.82 13.00 18.41
C LEU A 247 21.32 14.36 18.92
N GLU A 248 20.03 14.61 18.75
CA GLU A 248 19.33 15.82 19.14
C GLU A 248 18.12 15.45 20.00
N LYS A 249 17.70 16.36 20.89
CA LYS A 249 16.54 16.15 21.77
C LYS A 249 15.22 16.51 21.13
N GLU A 250 15.26 17.37 20.10
CA GLU A 250 14.09 17.93 19.44
C GLU A 250 14.28 17.85 17.94
N TRP A 251 13.16 17.75 17.23
CA TRP A 251 13.12 17.75 15.78
C TRP A 251 13.40 19.15 15.24
N ARG A 252 14.27 19.24 14.24
CA ARG A 252 14.54 20.48 13.51
C ARG A 252 13.43 20.71 12.49
N ASN A 253 12.91 21.93 12.41
CA ASN A 253 12.02 22.33 11.31
C ASN A 253 12.86 22.49 10.03
N GLU A 254 12.41 21.85 8.96
CA GLU A 254 12.93 21.99 7.61
C GLU A 254 11.97 22.81 6.76
N ILE A 255 12.32 22.95 5.48
CA ILE A 255 11.49 23.64 4.51
C ILE A 255 10.23 22.82 4.23
N PRO A 256 9.03 23.41 4.44
CA PRO A 256 7.76 22.72 4.21
C PRO A 256 7.65 22.15 2.81
N ILE A 257 6.97 21.01 2.68
CA ILE A 257 6.75 20.39 1.38
C ILE A 257 5.70 21.17 0.57
N PRO A 258 5.82 21.25 -0.78
CA PRO A 258 4.90 22.04 -1.59
C PRO A 258 3.46 21.54 -1.55
N ARG A 259 3.27 20.23 -1.38
CA ARG A 259 1.97 19.58 -1.22
C ARG A 259 2.04 18.52 -0.14
N GLY A 260 1.10 18.61 0.80
CA GLY A 260 0.97 17.72 1.95
C GLY A 260 0.14 16.48 1.71
N GLY A 261 -0.21 15.80 2.79
CA GLY A 261 -1.14 14.67 2.78
C GLY A 261 -0.44 13.31 2.82
N PRO A 262 -1.23 12.23 3.02
CA PRO A 262 -0.71 10.92 3.36
C PRO A 262 -0.30 10.11 2.14
N HIS A 263 0.29 8.96 2.42
CA HIS A 263 0.51 7.89 1.47
C HIS A 263 1.46 8.19 0.31
N ARG A 264 2.48 8.99 0.59
CA ARG A 264 3.50 9.43 -0.38
C ARG A 264 4.73 8.54 -0.33
N ALA A 265 5.29 8.22 -1.50
CA ALA A 265 6.62 7.64 -1.56
C ALA A 265 7.67 8.72 -1.23
N CYS A 266 8.68 8.33 -0.44
CA CYS A 266 9.79 9.20 -0.08
C CYS A 266 11.11 8.51 -0.39
N VAL A 267 11.79 8.96 -1.45
CA VAL A 267 12.93 8.25 -2.03
C VAL A 267 14.16 9.12 -1.96
N VAL A 268 15.31 8.56 -1.57
CA VAL A 268 16.60 9.21 -1.79
C VAL A 268 17.29 8.56 -2.97
N ALA A 269 17.71 9.38 -3.93
CA ALA A 269 18.48 8.92 -5.07
C ALA A 269 19.39 10.05 -5.57
N ASN A 270 20.64 9.72 -5.91
CA ASN A 270 21.67 10.70 -6.29
C ASN A 270 21.85 11.86 -5.30
N ASP A 271 21.78 11.58 -3.99
CA ASP A 271 21.81 12.57 -2.90
C ASP A 271 20.69 13.63 -2.99
N GLN A 272 19.58 13.29 -3.65
CA GLN A 272 18.37 14.10 -3.73
C GLN A 272 17.24 13.37 -3.00
N LEU A 273 16.44 14.13 -2.27
CA LEU A 273 15.24 13.64 -1.61
C LEU A 273 14.03 13.92 -2.50
N LEU A 274 13.29 12.88 -2.86
CA LEU A 274 12.10 12.93 -3.69
C LEU A 274 10.86 12.60 -2.87
N VAL A 275 9.78 13.34 -3.10
CA VAL A 275 8.43 13.05 -2.59
C VAL A 275 7.52 12.88 -3.79
N ILE A 276 6.88 11.72 -3.87
CA ILE A 276 6.19 11.25 -5.09
C ILE A 276 4.75 10.87 -4.74
N GLY A 277 3.80 11.34 -5.55
CA GLY A 277 2.41 10.90 -5.53
C GLY A 277 1.66 11.24 -4.24
N GLY A 278 0.96 10.26 -3.69
CA GLY A 278 0.14 10.36 -2.48
C GLY A 278 -1.21 11.03 -2.71
N GLN A 279 -1.90 11.28 -1.60
CA GLN A 279 -3.26 11.79 -1.63
C GLN A 279 -3.46 12.97 -0.67
N GLU A 280 -4.64 13.58 -0.77
CA GLU A 280 -5.22 14.50 0.21
C GLU A 280 -6.55 13.93 0.65
N GLY A 281 -6.81 13.94 1.96
CA GLY A 281 -7.99 13.32 2.53
C GLY A 281 -7.90 11.80 2.65
N ASP A 282 -8.70 11.25 3.57
CA ASP A 282 -8.92 9.83 3.80
C ASP A 282 -10.21 9.68 4.65
N TYR A 283 -10.53 8.49 5.16
CA TYR A 283 -11.60 8.28 6.12
C TYR A 283 -11.37 9.11 7.39
N MET A 284 -12.32 9.99 7.69
CA MET A 284 -12.30 10.79 8.90
C MET A 284 -13.02 10.05 10.03
N ALA A 285 -12.56 10.23 11.26
CA ALA A 285 -13.36 9.82 12.41
C ALA A 285 -14.64 10.67 12.50
N LYS A 286 -15.80 10.04 12.69
CA LYS A 286 -17.04 10.75 13.02
C LYS A 286 -16.85 11.47 14.35
N PRO A 287 -17.00 12.81 14.41
CA PRO A 287 -16.84 13.56 15.65
C PRO A 287 -17.71 13.00 16.76
N GLY A 288 -17.13 12.78 17.94
CA GLY A 288 -17.84 12.24 19.11
C GLY A 288 -18.17 10.74 19.06
N SER A 289 -17.69 9.99 18.05
CA SER A 289 -17.90 8.54 18.02
C SER A 289 -17.11 7.84 19.14
N PRO A 290 -17.78 7.10 20.06
CA PRO A 290 -17.08 6.40 21.15
C PRO A 290 -16.23 5.22 20.66
N ILE A 291 -16.41 4.83 19.40
CA ILE A 291 -15.76 3.67 18.76
C ILE A 291 -15.01 4.07 17.48
N PHE A 292 -14.75 5.36 17.26
CA PHE A 292 -13.97 5.85 16.12
C PHE A 292 -14.52 5.42 14.74
N LYS A 293 -15.86 5.42 14.58
CA LYS A 293 -16.48 5.10 13.28
C LYS A 293 -16.03 6.07 12.20
N CYS A 294 -15.68 5.55 11.04
CA CYS A 294 -15.29 6.36 9.89
C CYS A 294 -16.50 7.06 9.22
N SER A 295 -16.28 8.28 8.71
CA SER A 295 -17.18 8.96 7.77
C SER A 295 -16.96 8.44 6.35
N ARG A 296 -17.71 8.97 5.39
CA ARG A 296 -17.46 8.66 3.98
C ARG A 296 -16.05 9.09 3.59
N ARG A 297 -15.38 8.27 2.80
CA ARG A 297 -14.07 8.55 2.20
C ARG A 297 -14.18 9.73 1.23
N ASN A 298 -13.29 10.71 1.37
CA ASN A 298 -13.12 11.81 0.42
C ASN A 298 -11.62 12.01 0.22
N GLU A 299 -11.10 11.53 -0.91
CA GLU A 299 -9.69 11.57 -1.22
C GLU A 299 -9.44 12.09 -2.64
N VAL A 300 -8.33 12.79 -2.81
CA VAL A 300 -7.81 13.23 -4.11
C VAL A 300 -6.40 12.69 -4.23
N VAL A 301 -6.15 11.90 -5.27
CA VAL A 301 -4.85 11.29 -5.54
C VAL A 301 -4.04 12.18 -6.50
N TYR A 302 -2.73 12.28 -6.28
CA TYR A 302 -1.83 13.15 -7.05
C TYR A 302 -0.77 12.37 -7.80
N SER A 303 -0.30 12.95 -8.91
CA SER A 303 0.88 12.50 -9.65
C SER A 303 2.09 13.40 -9.44
N ASP A 304 1.99 14.41 -8.57
CA ASP A 304 3.05 15.38 -8.34
C ASP A 304 4.35 14.71 -7.86
N VAL A 305 5.48 15.18 -8.39
CA VAL A 305 6.82 14.77 -7.96
C VAL A 305 7.58 16.02 -7.53
N TYR A 306 8.12 16.01 -6.31
CA TYR A 306 8.94 17.09 -5.78
C TYR A 306 10.32 16.56 -5.40
N MET A 307 11.34 17.38 -5.63
CA MET A 307 12.74 17.06 -5.36
C MET A 307 13.38 18.16 -4.52
N LEU A 308 14.18 17.76 -3.54
CA LEU A 308 15.02 18.61 -2.71
C LEU A 308 16.47 18.14 -2.83
N ASP A 309 17.36 19.00 -3.33
CA ASP A 309 18.76 18.66 -3.63
C ASP A 309 19.76 19.35 -2.69
N ASP A 310 19.56 20.64 -2.41
CA ASP A 310 20.44 21.43 -1.53
C ASP A 310 19.88 21.59 -0.12
N GLY A 311 18.62 21.18 0.12
CA GLY A 311 17.92 21.39 1.38
C GLY A 311 17.35 22.80 1.53
N VAL A 312 17.40 23.63 0.47
CA VAL A 312 17.02 25.05 0.48
C VAL A 312 15.76 25.31 -0.34
N LYS A 313 15.44 24.49 -1.34
CA LYS A 313 14.19 24.68 -2.10
C LYS A 313 13.66 23.40 -2.75
N TRP A 314 12.38 23.13 -2.55
CA TRP A 314 11.66 22.12 -3.32
C TRP A 314 11.47 22.54 -4.78
N LYS A 315 11.81 21.64 -5.69
CA LYS A 315 11.63 21.78 -7.13
C LYS A 315 10.56 20.78 -7.56
N GLN A 316 9.53 21.24 -8.26
CA GLN A 316 8.57 20.35 -8.91
C GLN A 316 9.24 19.73 -10.13
N LEU A 317 9.22 18.42 -10.19
CA LEU A 317 9.64 17.65 -11.36
C LEU A 317 8.41 17.33 -12.21
N PRO A 318 8.60 16.83 -13.44
CA PRO A 318 7.51 16.30 -14.22
C PRO A 318 6.69 15.27 -13.43
N PRO A 319 5.34 15.27 -13.55
CA PRO A 319 4.47 14.41 -12.75
C PRO A 319 4.47 12.97 -13.27
N MET A 320 4.12 12.01 -12.41
CA MET A 320 3.87 10.63 -12.82
C MET A 320 2.80 10.56 -13.93
N PRO A 321 2.86 9.57 -14.84
CA PRO A 321 1.85 9.41 -15.91
C PRO A 321 0.42 9.23 -15.38
N LYS A 322 0.27 8.67 -14.17
CA LYS A 322 -1.00 8.49 -13.48
C LYS A 322 -0.87 8.95 -12.03
N PRO A 323 -1.91 9.60 -11.45
CA PRO A 323 -1.97 9.85 -10.02
C PRO A 323 -1.96 8.53 -9.25
N ASP A 324 -1.16 8.45 -8.18
CA ASP A 324 -1.02 7.24 -7.38
C ASP A 324 -0.74 7.54 -5.90
N SER A 325 -1.22 6.67 -5.01
CA SER A 325 -1.14 6.76 -3.55
C SER A 325 -0.96 5.37 -2.94
N HIS A 326 -0.81 5.27 -1.62
CA HIS A 326 -0.50 4.02 -0.90
C HIS A 326 0.80 3.37 -1.40
N ILE A 327 1.80 4.22 -1.67
CA ILE A 327 3.09 3.84 -2.24
C ILE A 327 4.25 4.11 -1.27
N GLU A 328 4.03 4.24 0.03
CA GLU A 328 5.07 4.56 1.02
C GLU A 328 6.21 3.54 1.04
N PHE A 329 5.87 2.26 0.86
CA PHE A 329 6.79 1.11 0.88
C PHE A 329 6.82 0.34 -0.44
N ALA A 330 6.18 0.86 -1.49
CA ALA A 330 5.96 0.15 -2.75
C ALA A 330 6.90 0.65 -3.87
N TRP A 331 8.15 0.95 -3.52
CA TRP A 331 9.14 1.46 -4.45
C TRP A 331 10.54 0.92 -4.19
N VAL A 332 11.40 0.95 -5.22
CA VAL A 332 12.80 0.54 -5.14
C VAL A 332 13.66 1.33 -6.13
N ASN A 333 14.90 1.60 -5.75
CA ASN A 333 15.92 2.16 -6.64
C ASN A 333 16.62 1.03 -7.40
N VAL A 334 16.57 1.05 -8.73
CA VAL A 334 17.21 0.07 -9.62
C VAL A 334 17.93 0.82 -10.73
N ASN A 335 19.25 0.66 -10.85
CA ASN A 335 20.05 1.22 -11.95
C ASN A 335 19.73 2.69 -12.25
N ASN A 336 19.73 3.53 -11.22
CA ASN A 336 19.46 4.97 -11.32
C ASN A 336 18.02 5.31 -11.77
N SER A 337 17.12 4.34 -11.62
CA SER A 337 15.69 4.48 -11.82
C SER A 337 14.92 4.18 -10.53
N ILE A 338 13.80 4.86 -10.34
CA ILE A 338 12.84 4.54 -9.28
C ILE A 338 11.76 3.69 -9.92
N ILE A 339 11.51 2.52 -9.34
CA ILE A 339 10.41 1.66 -9.71
C ILE A 339 9.35 1.80 -8.61
N VAL A 340 8.11 2.11 -8.98
CA VAL A 340 6.94 2.11 -8.09
C VAL A 340 5.99 1.02 -8.55
N VAL A 341 5.48 0.22 -7.63
CA VAL A 341 4.60 -0.94 -7.91
C VAL A 341 3.30 -0.84 -7.13
N GLY A 342 2.18 -1.04 -7.82
CA GLY A 342 0.87 -1.09 -7.17
C GLY A 342 0.31 0.31 -6.89
N GLY A 343 -0.09 0.54 -5.63
CA GLY A 343 -0.73 1.78 -5.20
C GLY A 343 -2.24 1.85 -5.48
N MET A 344 -2.83 3.00 -5.16
CA MET A 344 -4.24 3.31 -5.35
C MET A 344 -4.43 4.53 -6.25
N VAL A 345 -5.16 4.32 -7.35
CA VAL A 345 -5.53 5.36 -8.31
C VAL A 345 -6.99 5.79 -8.15
N SER A 346 -7.27 7.08 -8.36
CA SER A 346 -8.53 7.76 -8.02
C SER A 346 -9.83 7.19 -8.61
N ASN A 347 -9.76 6.35 -9.64
CA ASN A 347 -10.95 5.86 -10.34
C ASN A 347 -11.59 4.61 -9.71
N TRP A 348 -10.93 3.96 -8.74
CA TRP A 348 -11.45 2.74 -8.13
C TRP A 348 -12.52 3.01 -7.06
N ALA A 349 -12.38 4.10 -6.31
CA ALA A 349 -13.32 4.44 -5.22
C ALA A 349 -14.75 4.74 -5.71
N ASN A 350 -14.93 5.16 -6.97
CA ASN A 350 -16.24 5.48 -7.54
C ASN A 350 -16.87 4.33 -8.35
N ALA A 351 -16.11 3.29 -8.71
CA ALA A 351 -16.60 2.20 -9.56
C ALA A 351 -17.40 1.15 -8.78
N PHE A 352 -17.16 0.98 -7.47
CA PHE A 352 -17.79 -0.07 -6.66
C PHE A 352 -18.20 0.41 -5.26
N PRO A 353 -19.31 1.17 -5.13
CA PRO A 353 -19.75 1.72 -3.84
C PRO A 353 -20.30 0.67 -2.83
N HIS A 354 -20.37 -0.62 -3.20
CA HIS A 354 -21.00 -1.68 -2.40
C HIS A 354 -20.20 -2.99 -2.30
N GLN A 355 -18.91 -3.01 -2.67
CA GLN A 355 -18.07 -4.18 -2.46
C GLN A 355 -17.18 -3.97 -1.24
N ASP A 356 -17.53 -4.66 -0.14
CA ASP A 356 -16.67 -4.89 1.03
C ASP A 356 -15.53 -5.89 0.71
N TYR A 357 -15.13 -6.01 -0.56
CA TYR A 357 -14.05 -6.87 -1.02
C TYR A 357 -12.88 -6.00 -1.47
N PHE A 358 -11.79 -6.07 -0.69
CA PHE A 358 -10.48 -5.46 -0.96
C PHE A 358 -9.80 -6.12 -2.17
N GLY A 359 -10.40 -6.00 -3.35
CA GLY A 359 -9.82 -6.44 -4.62
C GLY A 359 -8.86 -5.39 -5.17
N TRP A 360 -7.60 -5.45 -4.78
CA TRP A 360 -6.55 -4.56 -5.27
C TRP A 360 -5.76 -5.26 -6.38
N ILE A 361 -5.72 -4.66 -7.56
CA ILE A 361 -5.01 -5.21 -8.71
C ILE A 361 -3.58 -4.64 -8.74
N LEU A 362 -2.59 -5.53 -8.57
CA LEU A 362 -1.14 -5.28 -8.67
C LEU A 362 -0.66 -5.24 -10.13
N GLU A 363 -1.25 -4.40 -10.99
CA GLU A 363 -0.94 -4.42 -12.44
C GLU A 363 -0.02 -3.30 -12.94
N TRP A 364 0.43 -2.39 -12.09
CA TRP A 364 1.13 -1.19 -12.58
C TRP A 364 2.55 -1.07 -12.06
N LEU A 365 3.46 -0.84 -13.00
CA LEU A 365 4.87 -0.55 -12.82
C LEU A 365 5.12 0.86 -13.36
N VAL A 366 5.53 1.80 -12.52
CA VAL A 366 5.97 3.12 -12.96
C VAL A 366 7.48 3.20 -12.81
N ILE A 367 8.19 3.46 -13.92
CA ILE A 367 9.65 3.58 -13.95
C ILE A 367 10.03 5.03 -14.21
N PHE A 368 10.76 5.62 -13.27
CA PHE A 368 11.37 6.94 -13.39
C PHE A 368 12.84 6.77 -13.67
N HIS A 369 13.39 7.40 -14.70
CA HIS A 369 14.85 7.49 -14.86
C HIS A 369 15.35 8.82 -14.28
N ILE A 370 16.28 8.78 -13.32
CA ILE A 370 16.85 10.01 -12.75
C ILE A 370 18.00 10.46 -13.66
N ARG A 371 17.72 11.27 -14.68
CA ARG A 371 18.81 11.84 -15.50
C ARG A 371 19.56 12.90 -14.68
N THR A 372 20.75 12.56 -14.19
CA THR A 372 21.70 13.57 -13.69
C THR A 372 22.20 14.40 -14.88
N ALA A 373 21.96 15.71 -14.86
CA ALA A 373 22.64 16.61 -15.79
C ALA A 373 24.15 16.53 -15.53
N ARG A 374 24.92 15.88 -16.41
CA ARG A 374 26.37 16.00 -16.38
C ARG A 374 26.72 17.45 -16.72
N GLN A 375 27.38 18.15 -15.81
CA GLN A 375 28.06 19.40 -16.14
C GLN A 375 29.14 19.11 -17.20
N GLY A 376 29.02 19.76 -18.36
CA GLY A 376 30.09 20.04 -19.31
C GLY A 376 30.77 18.86 -20.00
N THR A 377 30.42 18.61 -21.27
CA THR A 377 31.31 18.80 -22.44
C THR A 377 30.53 18.40 -23.70
N GLN A 378 30.51 19.30 -24.70
CA GLN A 378 30.02 19.02 -26.05
C GLN A 378 30.93 17.99 -26.75
N GLY A 379 30.34 17.00 -27.40
CA GLY A 379 31.02 16.04 -28.30
C GLY A 379 29.99 15.14 -29.00
N PRO A 380 30.19 14.79 -30.29
CA PRO A 380 29.10 14.40 -31.18
C PRO A 380 28.62 12.96 -30.96
N CYS A 381 27.35 12.73 -31.32
CA CYS A 381 26.68 11.43 -31.40
C CYS A 381 27.58 10.32 -31.97
N SER A 382 27.70 9.22 -31.24
CA SER A 382 27.83 7.90 -31.83
C SER A 382 26.79 6.98 -31.19
N GLN A 383 26.03 6.31 -32.05
CA GLN A 383 25.17 5.20 -31.70
C GLN A 383 26.05 4.02 -31.34
N GLU A 384 26.09 3.64 -30.07
CA GLU A 384 26.45 2.28 -29.67
C GLU A 384 25.37 1.77 -28.73
N GLY A 385 24.60 0.80 -29.24
CA GLY A 385 23.63 0.06 -28.47
C GLY A 385 24.34 -0.83 -27.46
N SER A 386 24.46 -0.36 -26.23
CA SER A 386 24.81 -1.21 -25.10
C SER A 386 23.55 -1.98 -24.67
N ARG A 387 23.46 -3.25 -25.09
CA ARG A 387 22.61 -4.27 -24.44
C ARG A 387 22.97 -4.28 -22.95
N MET A 388 22.04 -3.85 -22.09
CA MET A 388 22.18 -4.03 -20.65
C MET A 388 21.90 -5.49 -20.31
N HIS A 389 22.94 -6.21 -19.90
CA HIS A 389 22.78 -7.45 -19.14
C HIS A 389 22.29 -7.06 -17.73
N VAL A 390 21.06 -7.43 -17.41
CA VAL A 390 20.48 -7.27 -16.06
C VAL A 390 20.69 -8.59 -15.34
N GLU A 391 21.64 -8.63 -14.41
CA GLU A 391 21.83 -9.76 -13.47
C GLU A 391 21.49 -9.39 -12.01
N ASP A 392 20.87 -8.23 -11.78
CA ASP A 392 20.40 -7.84 -10.45
C ASP A 392 18.94 -8.26 -10.26
N LYS A 393 18.70 -9.24 -9.38
CA LYS A 393 17.34 -9.59 -8.93
C LYS A 393 16.76 -8.41 -8.14
N VAL A 394 15.68 -7.83 -8.65
CA VAL A 394 14.90 -6.82 -7.94
C VAL A 394 13.74 -7.54 -7.26
N GLU A 395 13.80 -7.66 -5.94
CA GLU A 395 12.76 -8.34 -5.16
C GLU A 395 11.77 -7.31 -4.64
N ILE A 396 10.59 -7.26 -5.25
CA ILE A 396 9.48 -6.42 -4.80
C ILE A 396 8.47 -7.34 -4.15
N VAL A 397 8.40 -7.33 -2.82
CA VAL A 397 7.39 -8.10 -2.09
C VAL A 397 6.13 -7.28 -2.04
N THR A 398 5.21 -7.59 -2.95
CA THR A 398 3.83 -7.17 -2.87
C THR A 398 3.11 -8.21 -2.02
N SER A 399 2.46 -7.79 -0.93
CA SER A 399 1.58 -8.70 -0.19
C SER A 399 0.38 -9.00 -1.11
N PRO A 400 0.11 -10.27 -1.45
CA PRO A 400 -1.20 -10.61 -1.97
C PRO A 400 -2.21 -10.35 -0.86
N LEU A 401 -3.20 -9.51 -1.18
CA LEU A 401 -4.40 -9.35 -0.37
C LEU A 401 -5.32 -10.51 -0.73
N ILE A 402 -5.39 -11.51 0.16
CA ILE A 402 -6.46 -12.50 0.18
C ILE A 402 -7.05 -12.53 1.58
#